data_AF-A0A2E2U5A0-F1
#
_entry.id   AF-A0A2E2U5A0-F1
#
_cell.length_a   1.000
_cell.length_b   1.000
_cell.length_c   1.000
_cell.angle_alpha   90.00
_cell.angle_beta   90.00
_cell.angle_gamma   90.00
#
_symmetry.space_group_name_H-M   'P 1'
#
loop_
_entity.id
_entity.type
_entity.pdbx_description
1 polymer ?
#
loop_
_entity_poly.entity_id
_entity_poly.type
_entity_poly.pdbx_seq_one_letter_code
_entity_poly.pdbx_strand_id
1 'polypeptide(L)'
;MFRKKNNWFLPFMILSWIFCVNAGAQEISQEKILNRLTDLKTSSIEEYSSQMEEVGELMAEYIRTKEQECSGDFSSVEFDDGGTKKRVRKKLSKKEKSLCLYMLIDFRIKVTKLSFEIRKNHLKAIQNLQLGELDELEKQQVQELEKLAQKFR
;
A
#
# COMPACT_ATOMS: atom_id res chain seq x y z
N MET A 1 -52.48 -6.53 -27.19
CA MET A 1 -51.81 -6.84 -25.91
C MET A 1 -50.65 -5.87 -25.74
N PHE A 2 -50.85 -4.80 -24.97
CA PHE A 2 -49.93 -3.67 -24.85
C PHE A 2 -48.79 -4.00 -23.87
N ARG A 3 -47.53 -3.99 -24.32
CA ARG A 3 -46.35 -4.00 -23.43
C ARG A 3 -45.95 -2.56 -23.11
N LYS A 4 -46.20 -2.13 -21.87
CA LYS A 4 -45.69 -0.89 -21.28
C LYS A 4 -44.17 -0.95 -21.17
N LYS A 5 -43.48 0.08 -21.70
CA LYS A 5 -42.07 0.39 -21.41
C LYS A 5 -42.04 1.27 -20.16
N ASN A 6 -41.43 0.79 -19.07
CA ASN A 6 -41.09 1.63 -17.91
C ASN A 6 -39.61 1.99 -18.01
N ASN A 7 -39.34 3.22 -18.45
CA ASN A 7 -38.06 3.90 -18.24
C ASN A 7 -38.07 4.48 -16.84
N TRP A 8 -37.31 3.89 -15.91
CA TRP A 8 -37.01 4.56 -14.64
C TRP A 8 -35.63 5.20 -14.75
N PHE A 9 -35.66 6.49 -15.10
CA PHE A 9 -34.55 7.42 -14.96
C PHE A 9 -34.34 7.68 -13.47
N LEU A 10 -33.20 7.27 -12.90
CA LEU A 10 -32.75 7.72 -11.59
C LEU A 10 -31.63 8.75 -11.80
N PRO A 11 -31.85 10.05 -11.49
CA PRO A 11 -30.78 11.02 -11.43
C PRO A 11 -30.14 10.91 -10.04
N PHE A 12 -29.18 10.01 -9.87
CA PHE A 12 -28.30 10.00 -8.69
C PHE A 12 -27.00 10.71 -9.05
N MET A 13 -27.10 12.03 -9.21
CA MET A 13 -25.99 12.91 -9.49
C MET A 13 -25.97 13.96 -8.38
N ILE A 14 -24.80 14.11 -7.78
CA ILE A 14 -24.37 15.22 -6.92
C ILE A 14 -24.89 15.14 -5.48
N LEU A 15 -24.12 14.46 -4.64
CA LEU A 15 -23.69 14.95 -3.33
C LEU A 15 -22.40 14.20 -2.97
N SER A 16 -21.38 14.36 -3.81
CA SER A 16 -20.01 14.02 -3.44
C SER A 16 -19.58 15.04 -2.39
N TRP A 17 -19.75 14.66 -1.14
CA TRP A 17 -19.22 15.38 -0.01
C TRP A 17 -17.70 15.43 -0.15
N ILE A 18 -17.23 16.64 -0.42
CA ILE A 18 -15.85 17.06 -0.29
C ILE A 18 -15.48 16.92 1.20
N PHE A 19 -15.11 15.72 1.61
CA PHE A 19 -14.35 15.50 2.83
C PHE A 19 -12.90 15.86 2.53
N CYS A 20 -12.60 17.16 2.55
CA CYS A 20 -11.23 17.61 2.77
C CYS A 20 -10.90 17.33 4.25
N VAL A 21 -10.52 16.08 4.53
CA VAL A 21 -9.88 15.73 5.80
C VAL A 21 -8.55 16.49 5.84
N ASN A 22 -8.44 17.43 6.78
CA ASN A 22 -7.18 18.06 7.14
C ASN A 22 -6.31 17.00 7.84
N ALA A 23 -5.67 16.14 7.05
CA ALA A 23 -4.58 15.31 7.51
C ALA A 23 -3.43 16.25 7.88
N GLY A 24 -3.18 16.40 9.18
CA GLY A 24 -1.93 17.02 9.63
C GLY A 24 -0.79 16.28 8.97
N ALA A 25 0.03 16.98 8.19
CA ALA A 25 1.13 16.40 7.43
C ALA A 25 2.16 15.83 8.40
N GLN A 26 1.98 14.58 8.80
CA GLN A 26 2.95 13.85 9.59
C GLN A 26 4.11 13.54 8.66
N GLU A 27 5.32 13.94 9.05
CA GLU A 27 6.51 13.70 8.24
C GLU A 27 6.70 12.19 8.02
N ILE A 28 6.61 11.75 6.76
CA ILE A 28 6.84 10.35 6.39
C ILE A 28 8.34 10.15 6.31
N SER A 29 8.87 9.27 7.16
CA SER A 29 10.30 8.91 7.17
C SER A 29 10.56 7.57 6.47
N GLN A 30 11.79 7.42 5.99
CA GLN A 30 12.28 6.16 5.42
C GLN A 30 12.10 4.99 6.40
N GLU A 31 12.42 5.23 7.68
CA GLU A 31 12.34 4.23 8.74
C GLU A 31 10.90 3.80 9.00
N LYS A 32 9.95 4.74 8.99
CA LYS A 32 8.52 4.43 9.13
C LYS A 32 8.06 3.44 8.06
N ILE A 33 8.43 3.65 6.80
CA ILE A 33 8.09 2.75 5.70
C ILE A 33 8.74 1.38 5.88
N LEU A 34 10.02 1.33 6.27
CA LEU A 34 10.74 0.08 6.47
C LEU A 34 10.19 -0.73 7.66
N ASN A 35 9.79 -0.06 8.74
CA ASN A 35 9.18 -0.69 9.90
C ASN A 35 7.81 -1.29 9.53
N ARG A 36 6.96 -0.54 8.81
CA ARG A 36 5.69 -1.07 8.30
C ARG A 36 5.85 -2.29 7.39
N LEU A 37 6.86 -2.28 6.51
CA LEU A 37 7.20 -3.47 5.70
C LEU A 37 7.67 -4.65 6.54
N THR A 38 8.31 -4.38 7.67
CA THR A 38 8.75 -5.45 8.59
C THR A 38 7.56 -6.04 9.33
N ASP A 39 6.63 -5.20 9.79
CA ASP A 39 5.39 -5.62 10.47
C ASP A 39 4.53 -6.50 9.55
N LEU A 40 4.48 -6.18 8.26
CA LEU A 40 3.83 -6.96 7.20
C LEU A 40 4.38 -8.39 7.04
N LYS A 41 5.59 -8.70 7.52
CA LYS A 41 6.11 -10.09 7.49
C LYS A 41 5.35 -10.99 8.47
N THR A 42 4.74 -10.40 9.48
CA THR A 42 4.02 -11.10 10.55
C THR A 42 2.51 -10.88 10.52
N SER A 43 2.01 -10.09 9.57
CA SER A 43 0.58 -9.82 9.43
C SER A 43 -0.20 -11.07 9.05
N SER A 44 -1.48 -11.12 9.44
CA SER A 44 -2.37 -12.19 9.02
C SER A 44 -2.63 -12.15 7.50
N ILE A 45 -3.19 -13.22 6.96
CA ILE A 45 -3.50 -13.31 5.53
C ILE A 45 -4.59 -12.29 5.17
N GLU A 46 -5.54 -12.06 6.06
CA GLU A 46 -6.71 -11.21 5.88
C GLU A 46 -6.32 -9.73 5.84
N GLU A 47 -5.39 -9.32 6.69
CA GLU A 47 -4.95 -7.92 6.83
C GLU A 47 -3.86 -7.53 5.83
N TYR A 48 -3.18 -8.52 5.23
CA TYR A 48 -2.04 -8.28 4.36
C TYR A 48 -2.34 -7.29 3.23
N SER A 49 -3.50 -7.44 2.56
CA SER A 49 -3.82 -6.64 1.37
C SER A 49 -4.01 -5.16 1.71
N SER A 50 -4.74 -4.85 2.79
CA SER A 50 -4.98 -3.48 3.22
C SER A 50 -3.71 -2.82 3.78
N GLN A 51 -2.93 -3.56 4.58
CA GLN A 51 -1.66 -3.05 5.11
C GLN A 51 -0.63 -2.80 3.99
N MET A 52 -0.59 -3.66 2.95
CA MET A 52 0.28 -3.48 1.80
C MET A 52 -0.12 -2.26 0.96
N GLU A 53 -1.42 -1.98 0.84
CA GLU A 53 -1.95 -0.77 0.21
C GLU A 53 -1.53 0.48 0.98
N GLU A 54 -1.71 0.52 2.30
CA GLU A 54 -1.26 1.64 3.17
C GLU A 54 0.24 1.92 2.97
N VAL A 55 1.07 0.87 2.97
CA VAL A 55 2.51 1.02 2.72
C VAL A 55 2.80 1.56 1.32
N GLY A 56 2.02 1.15 0.32
CA GLY A 56 2.09 1.66 -1.04
C GLY A 56 1.84 3.17 -1.11
N GLU A 57 0.81 3.65 -0.42
CA GLU A 57 0.46 5.07 -0.35
C GLU A 57 1.57 5.88 0.36
N LEU A 58 2.02 5.42 1.52
CA LEU A 58 3.11 6.07 2.28
C LEU A 58 4.40 6.16 1.45
N MET A 59 4.73 5.08 0.73
CA MET A 59 5.90 5.04 -0.14
C MET A 59 5.75 6.02 -1.31
N ALA A 60 4.59 6.07 -1.96
CA ALA A 60 4.34 6.97 -3.08
C ALA A 60 4.44 8.44 -2.65
N GLU A 61 3.87 8.78 -1.50
CA GLU A 61 3.95 10.13 -0.95
C GLU A 61 5.38 10.52 -0.56
N TYR A 62 6.12 9.63 0.11
CA TYR A 62 7.53 9.85 0.44
C TYR A 62 8.38 10.07 -0.82
N ILE A 63 8.22 9.20 -1.81
CA ILE A 63 8.92 9.29 -3.09
C ILE A 63 8.66 10.63 -3.75
N ARG A 64 7.38 11.01 -3.89
CA ARG A 64 6.98 12.28 -4.52
C ARG A 64 7.61 13.48 -3.79
N THR A 65 7.60 13.46 -2.47
CA THR A 65 8.17 14.52 -1.63
C THR A 65 9.68 14.61 -1.84
N LYS A 66 10.40 13.47 -1.79
CA LYS A 66 11.84 13.43 -2.01
C LYS A 66 12.25 13.78 -3.44
N GLU A 67 11.46 13.43 -4.45
CA GLU A 67 11.72 13.89 -5.83
C GLU A 67 11.66 15.41 -5.96
N GLN A 68 10.68 16.06 -5.30
CA GLN A 68 10.55 17.52 -5.26
C GLN A 68 11.71 18.16 -4.48
N GLU A 69 12.12 17.56 -3.35
CA GLU A 69 13.28 18.00 -2.55
C GLU A 69 14.57 17.94 -3.36
N CYS A 70 14.87 16.76 -3.94
CA CYS A 70 16.07 16.56 -4.76
C CYS A 70 16.06 17.43 -6.03
N SER A 71 14.87 17.80 -6.54
CA SER A 71 14.76 18.66 -7.72
C SER A 71 14.99 20.15 -7.43
N GLY A 72 14.92 20.55 -6.16
CA GLY A 72 15.09 21.95 -5.73
C GLY A 72 13.81 22.78 -5.83
N ASP A 73 12.64 22.12 -5.82
CA ASP A 73 11.33 22.81 -5.87
C ASP A 73 10.93 23.40 -4.51
N PHE A 74 11.58 22.97 -3.44
CA PHE A 74 11.37 23.55 -2.11
C PHE A 74 12.10 24.89 -1.95
N SER A 75 11.36 25.88 -1.48
CA SER A 75 11.91 27.14 -0.97
C SER A 75 11.82 27.12 0.55
N SER A 76 12.95 27.27 1.26
CA SER A 76 12.89 27.55 2.70
C SER A 76 12.53 29.02 2.92
N VAL A 77 11.80 29.30 4.00
CA VAL A 77 11.64 30.65 4.51
C VAL A 77 12.56 30.75 5.71
N GLU A 78 13.59 31.57 5.60
CA GLU A 78 14.51 31.88 6.69
C GLU A 78 14.13 33.26 7.23
N PHE A 79 14.21 33.45 8.54
CA PHE A 79 14.09 34.77 9.14
C PHE A 79 15.51 35.35 9.23
N ASP A 80 15.69 36.58 8.75
CA ASP A 80 16.94 37.29 9.02
C ASP A 80 17.01 37.75 10.50
N ASP A 81 18.19 38.21 10.93
CA ASP A 81 18.41 38.71 12.29
C ASP A 81 17.53 39.94 12.64
N GLY A 82 16.88 40.55 11.63
CA GLY A 82 15.88 41.62 11.78
C GLY A 82 14.43 41.13 11.85
N GLY A 83 14.19 39.80 11.82
CA GLY A 83 12.85 39.21 11.83
C GLY A 83 12.12 39.25 10.49
N THR A 84 12.79 39.67 9.40
CA THR A 84 12.21 39.73 8.07
C THR A 84 12.20 38.35 7.44
N LYS A 85 11.04 37.89 6.97
CA LYS A 85 10.91 36.63 6.23
C LYS A 85 11.61 36.76 4.88
N LYS A 86 12.77 36.12 4.72
CA LYS A 86 13.44 35.99 3.43
C LYS A 86 13.19 34.60 2.88
N ARG A 87 12.58 34.53 1.70
CA ARG A 87 12.41 33.25 0.98
C ARG A 87 13.77 32.87 0.39
N VAL A 88 14.50 32.00 1.07
CA VAL A 88 15.80 31.52 0.61
C VAL A 88 15.56 30.27 -0.22
N ARG A 89 15.70 30.39 -1.53
CA ARG A 89 15.67 29.22 -2.42
C ARG A 89 17.08 28.65 -2.48
N LYS A 90 17.50 27.90 -1.45
CA LYS A 90 18.79 27.22 -1.44
C LYS A 90 18.72 26.04 -2.43
N LYS A 91 19.09 26.30 -3.68
CA LYS A 91 19.20 25.26 -4.70
C LYS A 91 20.33 24.31 -4.33
N LEU A 92 20.06 23.01 -4.36
CA LEU A 92 21.11 21.99 -4.25
C LEU A 92 22.12 22.17 -5.39
N SER A 93 23.40 21.99 -5.09
CA SER A 93 24.45 21.85 -6.10
C SER A 93 24.22 20.60 -6.95
N LYS A 94 24.87 20.52 -8.12
CA LYS A 94 24.79 19.33 -8.99
C LYS A 94 25.20 18.04 -8.25
N LYS A 95 26.23 18.12 -7.39
CA LYS A 95 26.72 16.99 -6.60
C LYS A 95 25.69 16.55 -5.56
N GLU A 96 25.13 17.50 -4.81
CA GLU A 96 24.09 17.21 -3.80
C GLU A 96 22.82 16.63 -4.45
N LYS A 97 22.37 17.19 -5.58
CA LYS A 97 21.22 16.66 -6.33
C LYS A 97 21.47 15.22 -6.80
N SER A 98 22.65 14.93 -7.34
CA SER A 98 23.03 13.58 -7.76
C SER A 98 23.03 12.60 -6.59
N LEU A 99 23.58 13.01 -5.44
CA LEU A 99 23.60 12.19 -4.23
C LEU A 99 22.19 11.94 -3.69
N CYS A 100 21.35 12.97 -3.64
CA CYS A 100 19.95 12.88 -3.20
C CYS A 100 19.16 11.89 -4.07
N LEU A 101 19.26 12.00 -5.39
CA LEU A 101 18.60 11.09 -6.33
C LEU A 101 19.13 9.65 -6.20
N TYR A 102 20.44 9.49 -6.03
CA TYR A 102 21.04 8.17 -5.80
C TYR A 102 20.45 7.51 -4.54
N MET A 103 20.41 8.23 -3.41
CA MET A 103 19.83 7.72 -2.16
C MET A 103 18.35 7.36 -2.32
N LEU A 104 17.58 8.16 -3.07
CA LEU A 104 16.18 7.86 -3.34
C LEU A 104 16.01 6.59 -4.19
N ILE A 105 16.85 6.39 -5.20
CA ILE A 105 16.83 5.18 -6.04
C ILE A 105 17.23 3.96 -5.22
N ASP A 106 18.28 4.06 -4.40
CA ASP A 106 18.72 2.99 -3.51
C ASP A 106 17.60 2.56 -2.55
N PHE A 107 16.91 3.54 -1.94
CA PHE A 107 15.73 3.29 -1.12
C PHE A 107 14.63 2.55 -1.88
N ARG A 108 14.29 2.99 -3.11
CA ARG A 108 13.28 2.31 -3.94
C ARG A 108 13.65 0.87 -4.24
N ILE A 109 14.91 0.60 -4.56
CA ILE A 109 15.40 -0.76 -4.80
C ILE A 109 15.23 -1.59 -3.54
N LYS A 110 15.61 -1.06 -2.37
CA LYS A 110 15.49 -1.75 -1.08
C LYS A 110 14.04 -2.10 -0.75
N VAL A 111 13.13 -1.13 -0.80
CA VAL A 111 11.70 -1.37 -0.54
C VAL A 111 11.12 -2.35 -1.54
N THR A 112 11.43 -2.20 -2.84
CA THR A 112 10.92 -3.11 -3.88
C THR A 112 11.31 -4.56 -3.59
N LYS A 113 12.58 -4.81 -3.25
CA LYS A 113 13.06 -6.15 -2.89
C LYS A 113 12.32 -6.72 -1.68
N LEU A 114 12.16 -5.92 -0.63
CA LEU A 114 11.42 -6.32 0.58
C LEU A 114 9.96 -6.64 0.26
N SER A 115 9.27 -5.76 -0.49
CA SER A 115 7.88 -5.97 -0.91
C SER A 115 7.69 -7.27 -1.71
N PHE A 116 8.63 -7.59 -2.62
CA PHE A 116 8.59 -8.85 -3.36
C PHE A 116 8.81 -10.07 -2.45
N GLU A 117 9.74 -9.99 -1.50
CA GLU A 117 9.99 -11.05 -0.53
C GLU A 117 8.74 -11.33 0.33
N ILE A 118 8.14 -10.27 0.89
CA ILE A 118 6.93 -10.36 1.70
C ILE A 118 5.79 -10.97 0.88
N ARG A 119 5.54 -10.45 -0.33
CA ARG A 119 4.48 -10.96 -1.22
C ARG A 119 4.67 -12.43 -1.55
N LYS A 120 5.91 -12.85 -1.81
CA LYS A 120 6.23 -14.26 -2.08
C LYS A 120 5.93 -15.14 -0.86
N ASN A 121 6.29 -14.68 0.34
CA ASN A 121 6.04 -15.45 1.56
C ASN A 121 4.54 -15.55 1.87
N HIS A 122 3.79 -14.47 1.69
CA HIS A 122 2.34 -14.45 1.85
C HIS A 122 1.64 -15.41 0.86
N LEU A 123 2.04 -15.40 -0.42
CA LEU A 123 1.50 -16.33 -1.41
C LEU A 123 1.75 -17.80 -1.05
N LYS A 124 2.94 -18.12 -0.52
CA LYS A 124 3.23 -19.47 -0.02
C LYS A 124 2.36 -19.84 1.18
N ALA A 125 2.10 -18.91 2.09
CA ALA A 125 1.22 -19.16 3.24
C ALA A 125 -0.21 -19.48 2.78
N ILE A 126 -0.77 -18.70 1.85
CA ILE A 126 -2.07 -18.98 1.23
C ILE A 126 -2.08 -20.35 0.57
N GLN A 127 -1.06 -20.66 -0.23
CA GLN A 127 -0.99 -21.94 -0.94
C GLN A 127 -0.97 -23.13 0.04
N ASN A 128 -0.19 -23.03 1.12
CA ASN A 128 -0.14 -24.08 2.14
C ASN A 128 -1.48 -24.27 2.85
N LEU A 129 -2.20 -23.17 3.13
CA LEU A 129 -3.54 -23.21 3.71
C LEU A 129 -4.51 -23.95 2.79
N GLN A 130 -4.53 -23.58 1.49
CA GLN A 130 -5.41 -24.20 0.49
C GLN A 130 -5.13 -25.70 0.31
N LEU A 131 -3.86 -26.11 0.35
CA LEU A 131 -3.50 -27.53 0.29
C LEU A 131 -4.00 -28.29 1.53
N GLY A 132 -3.89 -27.69 2.72
CA GLY A 132 -4.44 -28.28 3.94
C GLY A 132 -5.96 -28.45 3.89
N GLU A 133 -6.69 -27.42 3.44
CA GLU A 133 -8.14 -27.48 3.26
C GLU A 133 -8.54 -28.58 2.26
N LEU A 134 -7.78 -28.75 1.17
CA LEU A 134 -8.03 -29.79 0.18
C LEU A 134 -7.84 -31.20 0.75
N ASP A 135 -6.77 -31.43 1.52
CA ASP A 135 -6.51 -32.71 2.18
C ASP A 135 -7.61 -33.07 3.22
N GLU A 136 -8.14 -32.07 3.92
CA GLU A 136 -9.25 -32.25 4.85
C GLU A 136 -10.54 -32.63 4.13
N LEU A 137 -10.85 -31.94 3.02
CA LEU A 137 -12.00 -32.26 2.18
C LEU A 137 -11.90 -33.68 1.59
N GLU A 138 -10.73 -34.07 1.10
CA GLU A 138 -10.49 -35.43 0.60
C GLU A 138 -10.79 -36.46 1.69
N LYS A 139 -10.19 -36.30 2.88
CA LYS A 139 -10.41 -37.22 4.01
C LYS A 139 -11.87 -37.34 4.40
N GLN A 140 -12.59 -36.22 4.45
CA GLN A 140 -14.02 -36.21 4.76
C GLN A 140 -14.81 -36.99 3.72
N GLN A 141 -14.59 -36.74 2.44
CA GLN A 141 -15.29 -37.43 1.35
C GLN A 141 -15.00 -38.93 1.32
N VAL A 142 -13.72 -39.32 1.46
CA VAL A 142 -13.33 -40.74 1.52
C VAL A 142 -13.99 -41.41 2.71
N GLN A 143 -13.97 -40.80 3.89
CA GLN A 143 -14.58 -41.37 5.09
C GLN A 143 -16.10 -41.53 4.94
N GLU A 144 -16.79 -40.58 4.28
CA GLU A 144 -18.21 -40.70 3.97
C GLU A 144 -18.51 -41.85 3.02
N LEU A 145 -17.70 -42.01 1.97
CA LEU A 145 -17.83 -43.12 1.02
C LEU A 145 -17.55 -44.47 1.68
N GLU A 146 -16.56 -44.56 2.56
CA GLU A 146 -16.27 -45.77 3.35
C GLU A 146 -17.44 -46.13 4.27
N LYS A 147 -17.99 -45.15 4.99
CA LYS A 147 -19.20 -45.33 5.81
C LYS A 147 -20.38 -45.82 4.98
N LEU A 148 -20.53 -45.31 3.75
CA LEU A 148 -21.58 -45.74 2.84
C LEU A 148 -21.35 -47.19 2.37
N ALA A 149 -20.11 -47.53 1.98
CA ALA A 149 -19.74 -48.87 1.55
C ALA A 149 -19.97 -49.93 2.64
N GLN A 150 -19.70 -49.59 3.90
CA GLN A 150 -19.96 -50.48 5.05
C GLN A 150 -21.44 -50.84 5.21
N LYS A 151 -22.39 -49.99 4.77
CA LYS A 151 -23.83 -50.31 4.84
C LYS A 151 -24.27 -51.39 3.86
N PHE A 152 -23.48 -51.66 2.83
CA PHE A 152 -23.77 -52.66 1.80
C PHE A 152 -22.94 -53.94 1.95
N ARG A 153 -22.16 -54.04 3.03
CA ARG A 153 -21.38 -55.22 3.39
C ARG A 153 -22.12 -56.05 4.44
#